data_AF-A0A9P0MG68-F1
#
_entry.id   AF-A0A9P0MG68-F1
#
_cell.length_a   1.000
_cell.length_b   1.000
_cell.length_c   1.000
_cell.angle_alpha   90.00
_cell.angle_beta   90.00
_cell.angle_gamma   90.00
#
_symmetry.space_group_name_H-M   'P 1'
#
loop_
_entity.id
_entity.type
_entity.pdbx_description
1 polymer ?
#
loop_
_entity_poly.entity_id
_entity_poly.type
_entity_poly.pdbx_seq_one_letter_code
_entity_poly.pdbx_strand_id
1 'polypeptide(L)'
;MGELHLEIIRDRILKEYKVDADLGPLQIAYRESPISRATDSFVLETKIGTSKQFVNIRLSLIPLENESSKKDILAFDKTPDAASNIAAIFPKHMLAVKQGIEVGLAHGPKVGCQVVNAQIMLHHLEVGRGTSDTMIAAAATQLVQKLLKDSGANILEPVMHLEIVVPEEVLTPVLADISRRRAAISTVALRANRCQSTSS
;
A
#
# COMPACT_ATOMS: atom_id res chain seq x y z
N MET A 1 15.57 -7.73 -7.46
CA MET A 1 14.57 -8.40 -8.33
C MET A 1 14.28 -7.47 -9.49
N GLY A 2 14.48 -7.92 -10.72
CA GLY A 2 14.34 -7.08 -11.92
C GLY A 2 14.09 -7.93 -13.16
N GLU A 3 14.27 -7.35 -14.34
CA GLU A 3 14.01 -8.01 -15.62
C GLU A 3 14.73 -9.36 -15.76
N LEU A 4 16.06 -9.39 -15.55
CA LEU A 4 16.86 -10.62 -15.60
C LEU A 4 16.34 -11.72 -14.66
N HIS A 5 15.77 -11.34 -13.51
CA HIS A 5 15.19 -12.34 -12.61
C HIS A 5 13.95 -13.02 -13.22
N LEU A 6 13.09 -12.26 -13.89
CA LEU A 6 11.90 -12.81 -14.54
C LEU A 6 12.26 -13.67 -15.76
N GLU A 7 13.29 -13.27 -16.51
CA GLU A 7 13.82 -14.07 -17.62
C GLU A 7 14.32 -15.43 -17.15
N ILE A 8 15.09 -15.46 -16.06
CA ILE A 8 15.60 -16.72 -15.49
C ILE A 8 14.44 -17.62 -15.05
N ILE A 9 13.40 -17.06 -14.41
CA ILE A 9 12.23 -17.85 -13.98
C ILE A 9 11.52 -18.46 -15.19
N ARG A 10 11.30 -17.68 -16.26
CA ARG A 10 10.68 -18.17 -17.49
C ARG A 10 11.50 -19.31 -18.10
N ASP A 11 12.81 -19.13 -18.17
CA ASP A 11 13.73 -20.16 -18.68
C ASP A 11 13.63 -21.46 -17.89
N ARG A 12 13.49 -21.37 -16.57
CA ARG A 12 13.28 -22.54 -15.70
C ARG A 12 11.94 -23.20 -15.95
N ILE A 13 10.85 -22.44 -16.09
CA ILE A 13 9.53 -22.98 -16.41
C ILE A 13 9.56 -23.75 -17.73
N LEU A 14 10.22 -23.21 -18.74
CA LEU A 14 10.34 -23.84 -20.05
C LEU A 14 11.21 -25.11 -19.99
N LYS A 15 12.35 -25.08 -19.29
CA LYS A 15 13.30 -26.21 -19.26
C LYS A 15 12.88 -27.32 -18.30
N GLU A 16 12.47 -26.98 -17.08
CA GLU A 16 12.16 -27.94 -16.02
C GLU A 16 10.73 -28.49 -16.18
N TYR A 17 9.77 -27.63 -16.47
CA TYR A 17 8.35 -28.00 -16.50
C TYR A 17 7.79 -28.19 -17.92
N LYS A 18 8.56 -27.83 -18.97
CA LYS A 18 8.15 -27.92 -20.39
C LYS A 18 6.84 -27.20 -20.68
N VAL A 19 6.57 -26.14 -19.92
CA VAL A 19 5.41 -25.28 -20.12
C VAL A 19 5.86 -24.08 -20.94
N ASP A 20 5.23 -23.88 -22.10
CA ASP A 20 5.44 -22.68 -22.90
C ASP A 20 4.68 -21.51 -22.24
N ALA A 21 5.42 -20.45 -21.91
CA ALA A 21 4.91 -19.32 -21.14
C ALA A 21 5.33 -18.00 -21.79
N ASP A 22 4.34 -17.21 -22.16
CA ASP A 22 4.52 -15.86 -22.68
C ASP A 22 4.61 -14.86 -21.52
N LEU A 23 5.68 -14.06 -21.53
CA LEU A 23 5.82 -12.93 -20.61
C LEU A 23 5.27 -11.67 -21.27
N GLY A 24 4.32 -11.02 -20.60
CA GLY A 24 3.86 -9.69 -20.98
C GLY A 24 4.89 -8.60 -20.68
N PRO A 25 4.57 -7.33 -20.98
CA PRO A 25 5.43 -6.22 -20.63
C PRO A 25 5.63 -6.13 -19.12
N LEU A 26 6.84 -5.74 -18.70
CA LEU A 26 7.17 -5.56 -17.29
C LEU A 26 6.29 -4.48 -16.66
N GLN A 27 5.64 -4.81 -15.54
CA GLN A 27 4.87 -3.86 -14.75
C GLN A 27 5.63 -3.48 -13.49
N ILE A 28 5.74 -2.17 -13.25
CA ILE A 28 6.32 -1.64 -12.02
C ILE A 28 5.22 -1.57 -10.97
N ALA A 29 5.53 -2.01 -9.75
CA ALA A 29 4.62 -1.96 -8.62
C ALA A 29 4.51 -0.53 -8.07
N TYR A 30 3.76 0.33 -8.75
CA TYR A 30 3.38 1.65 -8.24
C TYR A 30 2.48 1.50 -7.02
N ARG A 31 2.48 2.52 -6.17
CA ARG A 31 1.59 2.65 -5.00
C ARG A 31 0.89 4.01 -5.04
N GLU A 32 -0.17 4.15 -4.25
CA GLU A 32 -0.88 5.43 -4.09
C GLU A 32 -0.79 5.91 -2.65
N SER A 33 -0.77 7.23 -2.42
CA SER A 33 -0.80 7.81 -1.08
C SER A 33 -1.80 8.97 -1.03
N PRO A 34 -2.69 9.04 -0.02
CA PRO A 34 -3.64 10.14 0.11
C PRO A 34 -2.95 11.46 0.46
N ILE A 35 -3.54 12.59 0.05
CA ILE A 35 -2.94 13.93 0.22
C ILE A 35 -3.53 14.64 1.43
N SER A 36 -4.85 14.73 1.50
CA SER A 36 -5.56 15.47 2.54
C SER A 36 -6.31 14.54 3.49
N ARG A 37 -6.67 15.08 4.65
CA ARG A 37 -7.58 14.40 5.58
C ARG A 37 -9.00 14.52 5.04
N ALA A 38 -9.74 13.41 5.03
CA ALA A 38 -11.15 13.39 4.65
C ALA A 38 -11.94 12.69 5.75
N THR A 39 -13.15 13.17 6.05
CA THR A 39 -14.06 12.53 7.01
C THR A 39 -15.43 12.47 6.39
N ASP A 40 -16.02 11.29 6.39
CA ASP A 40 -17.33 11.09 5.79
C ASP A 40 -18.09 9.95 6.49
N SER A 41 -19.40 9.96 6.31
CA SER A 41 -20.32 8.96 6.81
C SER A 41 -21.04 8.28 5.67
N PHE A 42 -21.22 6.97 5.77
CA PHE A 42 -21.92 6.18 4.79
C PHE A 42 -22.99 5.31 5.45
N VAL A 43 -24.20 5.39 4.93
CA VAL A 43 -25.34 4.59 5.34
C VAL A 43 -25.70 3.65 4.20
N LEU A 44 -25.65 2.35 4.48
CA LEU A 44 -26.07 1.29 3.59
C LEU A 44 -27.36 0.68 4.14
N GLU A 45 -28.45 0.90 3.41
CA GLU A 45 -29.72 0.23 3.63
C GLU A 45 -30.03 -0.65 2.43
N THR A 46 -30.03 -1.97 2.63
CA THR A 46 -30.32 -2.92 1.55
C THR A 46 -31.15 -4.07 2.08
N LYS A 47 -32.11 -4.53 1.28
CA LYS A 47 -32.93 -5.69 1.60
C LYS A 47 -32.48 -6.87 0.75
N ILE A 48 -31.99 -7.93 1.39
CA ILE A 48 -31.63 -9.19 0.74
C ILE A 48 -32.68 -10.23 1.15
N GLY A 49 -33.56 -10.57 0.20
CA GLY A 49 -34.69 -11.47 0.46
C GLY A 49 -35.65 -10.89 1.51
N THR A 50 -35.79 -11.59 2.63
CA THR A 50 -36.61 -11.16 3.78
C THR A 50 -35.81 -10.37 4.82
N SER A 51 -34.47 -10.40 4.77
CA SER A 51 -33.61 -9.75 5.75
C SER A 51 -33.34 -8.29 5.36
N LYS A 52 -33.56 -7.38 6.30
CA LYS A 52 -33.16 -5.97 6.17
C LYS A 52 -31.75 -5.81 6.71
N GLN A 53 -30.87 -5.21 5.93
CA GLN A 53 -29.50 -4.93 6.31
C GLN A 53 -29.32 -3.42 6.39
N PHE A 54 -28.86 -2.96 7.54
CA PHE A 54 -28.65 -1.56 7.85
C PHE A 54 -27.27 -1.41 8.47
N VAL A 55 -26.41 -0.59 7.85
CA VAL A 55 -25.08 -0.30 8.36
C VAL A 55 -24.83 1.20 8.21
N ASN A 56 -24.46 1.87 9.29
CA ASN A 56 -24.07 3.27 9.29
C ASN A 56 -22.65 3.36 9.87
N ILE A 57 -21.69 3.78 9.05
CA ILE A 57 -20.28 3.87 9.42
C ILE A 57 -19.80 5.30 9.21
N ARG A 58 -19.04 5.83 10.17
CA ARG A 58 -18.31 7.09 10.04
C ARG A 58 -16.82 6.84 10.19
N LEU A 59 -16.07 7.16 9.13
CA LEU A 59 -14.63 6.99 9.05
C LEU A 59 -13.96 8.31 8.72
N SER A 60 -12.76 8.51 9.21
CA SER A 60 -11.83 9.51 8.69
C SER A 60 -10.58 8.86 8.13
N LEU A 61 -10.12 9.37 7.01
CA LEU A 61 -8.85 9.04 6.40
C LEU A 61 -7.82 10.08 6.80
N ILE A 62 -6.69 9.62 7.30
CA ILE A 62 -5.57 10.44 7.72
C ILE A 62 -4.34 10.02 6.92
N PRO A 63 -3.78 10.92 6.09
CA PRO A 63 -2.51 10.68 5.42
C PRO A 63 -1.38 10.70 6.45
N LEU A 64 -0.46 9.74 6.33
CA LEU A 64 0.76 9.64 7.11
C LEU A 64 1.90 10.20 6.27
N GLU A 65 2.57 11.24 6.76
CA GLU A 65 3.70 11.85 6.04
C GLU A 65 4.99 11.00 6.10
N ASN A 66 5.07 10.02 7.01
CA ASN A 66 6.31 9.31 7.30
C ASN A 66 6.19 7.79 7.07
N GLU A 67 6.97 7.30 6.10
CA GLU A 67 7.23 5.87 5.79
C GLU A 67 7.67 5.04 7.01
N SER A 68 8.22 5.67 8.05
CA SER A 68 8.75 4.98 9.24
C SER A 68 7.70 4.54 10.25
N SER A 69 6.43 4.88 10.05
CA SER A 69 5.38 4.51 11.01
C SER A 69 4.66 3.26 10.51
N LYS A 70 5.14 2.06 10.89
CA LYS A 70 4.29 0.86 10.93
C LYS A 70 3.19 1.07 12.00
N LYS A 71 2.30 2.02 11.75
CA LYS A 71 1.09 2.22 12.54
C LYS A 71 0.03 1.28 11.97
N ASP A 72 -0.79 0.76 12.86
CA ASP A 72 -1.92 -0.05 12.47
C ASP A 72 -2.79 0.72 11.48
N ILE A 73 -3.20 0.02 10.41
CA ILE A 73 -4.06 0.52 9.33
C ILE A 73 -5.35 1.11 9.91
N LEU A 74 -5.83 0.53 11.01
CA LEU A 74 -6.99 0.96 11.75
C LEU A 74 -6.56 1.63 13.07
N ALA A 75 -6.92 2.89 13.22
CA ALA A 75 -6.91 3.59 14.50
C ALA A 75 -8.35 3.75 15.03
N PHE A 76 -8.47 3.79 16.35
CA PHE A 76 -9.72 4.10 17.02
C PHE A 76 -9.69 5.55 17.48
N ASP A 77 -10.79 6.27 17.26
CA ASP A 77 -10.97 7.57 17.87
C ASP A 77 -11.10 7.40 19.40
N LYS A 78 -10.27 8.15 20.14
CA LYS A 78 -10.21 8.13 21.61
C LYS A 78 -11.18 9.11 22.25
N THR A 79 -11.94 9.86 21.44
CA THR A 79 -13.00 10.74 21.92
C THR A 79 -14.02 9.93 22.73
N PRO A 80 -14.47 10.39 23.92
CA PRO A 80 -15.30 9.59 24.84
C PRO A 80 -16.59 9.06 24.21
N ASP A 81 -17.22 9.85 23.35
CA ASP A 81 -18.45 9.47 22.63
C ASP A 81 -18.19 8.32 21.64
N ALA A 82 -17.10 8.41 20.87
CA ALA A 82 -16.68 7.37 19.95
C ALA A 82 -16.21 6.11 20.69
N ALA A 83 -15.44 6.27 21.76
CA ALA A 83 -14.89 5.17 22.54
C ALA A 83 -16.00 4.30 23.17
N SER A 84 -17.09 4.91 23.64
CA SER A 84 -18.23 4.19 24.19
C SER A 84 -18.98 3.36 23.13
N ASN A 85 -19.14 3.90 21.92
CA ASN A 85 -19.74 3.19 20.79
C ASN A 85 -18.83 2.04 20.31
N ILE A 86 -17.53 2.31 20.17
CA ILE A 86 -16.50 1.33 19.77
C ILE A 86 -16.44 0.15 20.74
N ALA A 87 -16.54 0.40 22.06
CA ALA A 87 -16.53 -0.63 23.08
C ALA A 87 -17.80 -1.51 23.07
N ALA A 88 -18.94 -0.99 22.61
CA ALA A 88 -20.20 -1.72 22.54
C ALA A 88 -20.31 -2.66 21.32
N ILE A 89 -19.39 -2.57 20.36
CA ILE A 89 -19.43 -3.34 19.11
C ILE A 89 -18.88 -4.75 19.33
N PHE A 90 -19.58 -5.74 18.77
CA PHE A 90 -19.11 -7.13 18.78
C PHE A 90 -17.75 -7.25 18.07
N PRO A 91 -16.76 -7.95 18.64
CA PRO A 91 -15.43 -8.11 18.04
C PRO A 91 -15.46 -8.67 16.61
N LYS A 92 -16.47 -9.49 16.29
CA LYS A 92 -16.67 -10.06 14.94
C LYS A 92 -16.93 -8.97 13.88
N HIS A 93 -17.75 -7.97 14.20
CA HIS A 93 -18.05 -6.88 13.28
C HIS A 93 -16.85 -5.96 13.10
N MET A 94 -16.05 -5.77 14.16
CA MET A 94 -14.80 -5.01 14.07
C MET A 94 -13.82 -5.66 13.08
N LEU A 95 -13.71 -7.00 13.11
CA LEU A 95 -12.89 -7.75 12.17
C LEU A 95 -13.39 -7.58 10.73
N ALA A 96 -14.71 -7.57 10.53
CA ALA A 96 -15.31 -7.33 9.22
C ALA A 96 -15.01 -5.92 8.67
N VAL A 97 -15.07 -4.89 9.53
CA VAL A 97 -14.69 -3.52 9.15
C VAL A 97 -13.21 -3.46 8.76
N LYS A 98 -12.32 -4.10 9.55
CA LYS A 98 -10.89 -4.15 9.24
C LYS A 98 -10.64 -4.79 7.87
N GLN A 99 -11.30 -5.91 7.57
CA GLN A 99 -11.19 -6.56 6.26
C GLN A 99 -11.72 -5.67 5.12
N GLY A 100 -12.85 -4.97 5.32
CA GLY A 100 -13.38 -4.03 4.34
C GLY A 100 -12.42 -2.87 4.06
N ILE A 101 -11.76 -2.36 5.11
CA ILE A 101 -10.73 -1.32 4.98
C ILE A 101 -9.52 -1.82 4.19
N GLU A 102 -9.00 -3.01 4.49
CA GLU A 102 -7.86 -3.60 3.78
C GLU A 102 -8.17 -3.79 2.28
N VAL A 103 -9.38 -4.26 1.95
CA VAL A 103 -9.85 -4.41 0.57
C VAL A 103 -10.00 -3.04 -0.13
N GLY A 104 -10.53 -2.05 0.58
CA GLY A 104 -10.66 -0.68 0.08
C GLY A 104 -9.31 -0.03 -0.24
N LEU A 105 -8.32 -0.23 0.63
CA LEU A 105 -6.95 0.27 0.43
C LEU A 105 -6.17 -0.51 -0.63
N ALA A 106 -6.56 -1.74 -0.97
CA ALA A 106 -5.92 -2.49 -2.05
C ALA A 106 -6.13 -1.84 -3.44
N HIS A 107 -7.18 -1.02 -3.60
CA HIS A 107 -7.56 -0.42 -4.87
C HIS A 107 -7.66 1.12 -4.74
N GLY A 108 -6.62 1.81 -5.19
CA GLY A 108 -6.56 3.26 -5.23
C GLY A 108 -7.41 3.89 -6.36
N PRO A 109 -7.81 5.18 -6.21
CA PRO A 109 -8.70 5.84 -7.16
C PRO A 109 -8.08 6.18 -8.52
N LYS A 110 -6.75 6.29 -8.66
CA LYS A 110 -6.11 6.77 -9.90
C LYS A 110 -5.69 5.66 -10.85
N VAL A 111 -4.86 4.75 -10.38
CA VAL A 111 -4.22 3.66 -11.15
C VAL A 111 -4.72 2.29 -10.69
N GLY A 112 -5.53 2.24 -9.62
CA GLY A 112 -5.97 0.98 -9.04
C GLY A 112 -4.87 0.25 -8.28
N CYS A 113 -3.78 0.95 -7.94
CA CYS A 113 -2.69 0.40 -7.15
C CYS A 113 -3.03 0.46 -5.66
N GLN A 114 -2.33 -0.36 -4.85
CA GLN A 114 -2.51 -0.33 -3.41
C GLN A 114 -2.13 1.03 -2.81
N VAL A 115 -3.00 1.51 -1.94
CA VAL A 115 -2.80 2.72 -1.14
C VAL A 115 -1.92 2.39 0.07
N VAL A 116 -0.87 3.18 0.25
CA VAL A 116 0.06 3.14 1.38
C VAL A 116 0.02 4.49 2.10
N ASN A 117 0.64 4.56 3.30
CA ASN A 117 0.69 5.78 4.11
C ASN A 117 -0.70 6.37 4.44
N ALA A 118 -1.69 5.51 4.59
CA ALA A 118 -3.04 5.89 5.01
C ALA A 118 -3.36 5.25 6.36
N GLN A 119 -3.86 6.04 7.29
CA GLN A 119 -4.46 5.57 8.53
C GLN A 119 -5.95 5.88 8.52
N ILE A 120 -6.77 4.89 8.84
CA ILE A 120 -8.22 5.07 8.91
C ILE A 120 -8.65 5.07 10.38
N MET A 121 -9.36 6.12 10.76
CA MET A 121 -9.92 6.29 12.08
C MET A 121 -11.41 5.99 12.08
N LEU A 122 -11.83 5.04 12.90
CA LEU A 122 -13.23 4.73 13.13
C LEU A 122 -13.80 5.65 14.21
N HIS A 123 -14.84 6.41 13.86
CA HIS A 123 -15.55 7.30 14.79
C HIS A 123 -16.85 6.68 15.31
N HIS A 124 -17.62 6.06 14.43
CA HIS A 124 -18.95 5.56 14.74
C HIS A 124 -19.30 4.36 13.88
N LEU A 125 -19.92 3.34 14.48
CA LEU A 125 -20.46 2.20 13.74
C LEU A 125 -21.77 1.74 14.37
N GLU A 126 -22.83 1.84 13.59
CA GLU A 126 -24.16 1.34 13.90
C GLU A 126 -24.52 0.20 12.95
N VAL A 127 -24.96 -0.92 13.54
CA VAL A 127 -25.26 -2.15 12.81
C VAL A 127 -26.67 -2.60 13.18
N GLY A 128 -27.51 -2.78 12.17
CA GLY A 128 -28.87 -3.26 12.31
C GLY A 128 -28.94 -4.75 12.68
N ARG A 129 -30.08 -5.18 13.25
CA ARG A 129 -30.29 -6.59 13.58
C ARG A 129 -30.42 -7.43 12.29
N GLY A 130 -29.64 -8.50 12.17
CA GLY A 130 -29.67 -9.42 11.03
C GLY A 130 -28.76 -9.05 9.86
N THR A 131 -27.87 -8.07 10.02
CA THR A 131 -26.84 -7.74 9.03
C THR A 131 -25.75 -8.82 8.97
N SER A 132 -25.34 -9.18 7.77
CA SER A 132 -24.18 -10.06 7.58
C SER A 132 -22.88 -9.27 7.67
N ASP A 133 -21.81 -9.94 8.12
CA ASP A 133 -20.47 -9.34 8.22
C ASP A 133 -19.94 -8.86 6.85
N THR A 134 -20.31 -9.55 5.77
CA THR A 134 -19.96 -9.18 4.39
C THR A 134 -20.47 -7.80 4.01
N MET A 135 -21.61 -7.38 4.54
CA MET A 135 -22.24 -6.10 4.19
C MET A 135 -21.62 -4.96 4.99
N ILE A 136 -21.18 -5.25 6.21
CA ILE A 136 -20.36 -4.34 7.02
C ILE A 136 -19.03 -4.09 6.31
N ALA A 137 -18.37 -5.15 5.85
CA ALA A 137 -17.14 -5.05 5.07
C ALA A 137 -17.36 -4.24 3.78
N ALA A 138 -18.43 -4.53 3.02
CA ALA A 138 -18.74 -3.81 1.79
C ALA A 138 -19.01 -2.32 2.01
N ALA A 139 -19.77 -1.96 3.05
CA ALA A 139 -20.01 -0.57 3.43
C ALA A 139 -18.70 0.16 3.78
N ALA A 140 -17.81 -0.51 4.53
CA ALA A 140 -16.48 0.04 4.84
C ALA A 140 -15.63 0.24 3.58
N THR A 141 -15.60 -0.73 2.66
CA THR A 141 -14.88 -0.62 1.38
C THR A 141 -15.37 0.57 0.56
N GLN A 142 -16.69 0.74 0.44
CA GLN A 142 -17.30 1.84 -0.32
C GLN A 142 -17.00 3.21 0.30
N LEU A 143 -17.08 3.30 1.62
CA LEU A 143 -16.74 4.53 2.34
C LEU A 143 -15.25 4.89 2.17
N VAL A 144 -14.34 3.91 2.26
CA VAL A 144 -12.90 4.13 2.02
C VAL A 144 -12.65 4.62 0.59
N GLN A 145 -13.29 4.02 -0.41
CA GLN A 145 -13.16 4.47 -1.80
C GLN A 145 -13.66 5.91 -1.99
N LYS A 146 -14.73 6.30 -1.31
CA LYS A 146 -15.24 7.68 -1.34
C LYS A 146 -14.25 8.64 -0.67
N LEU A 147 -13.75 8.29 0.51
CA LEU A 147 -12.73 9.07 1.22
C LEU A 147 -11.46 9.26 0.40
N LEU A 148 -11.01 8.23 -0.33
CA LEU A 148 -9.82 8.31 -1.19
C LEU A 148 -10.03 9.24 -2.39
N LYS A 149 -11.24 9.28 -2.95
CA LYS A 149 -11.59 10.22 -4.02
C LYS A 149 -11.60 11.66 -3.50
N ASP A 150 -12.15 11.87 -2.31
CA ASP A 150 -12.25 13.19 -1.69
C ASP A 150 -10.88 13.70 -1.20
N SER A 151 -10.00 12.81 -0.70
CA SER A 151 -8.66 13.17 -0.23
C SER A 151 -7.68 13.49 -1.35
N GLY A 152 -7.98 13.06 -2.58
CA GLY A 152 -7.01 12.93 -3.65
C GLY A 152 -5.92 11.89 -3.34
N ALA A 153 -5.17 11.50 -4.37
CA ALA A 153 -4.08 10.52 -4.26
C ALA A 153 -2.85 10.93 -5.09
N ASN A 154 -1.65 10.72 -4.55
CA ASN A 154 -0.38 10.82 -5.26
C ASN A 154 0.13 9.43 -5.65
N ILE A 155 0.77 9.33 -6.81
CA ILE A 155 1.39 8.08 -7.28
C ILE A 155 2.81 8.04 -6.73
N LEU A 156 3.16 6.93 -6.09
CA LEU A 156 4.48 6.64 -5.56
C LEU A 156 5.15 5.58 -6.44
N GLU A 157 6.39 5.86 -6.82
CA GLU A 157 7.26 4.93 -7.54
C GLU A 157 8.27 4.28 -6.57
N PRO A 158 8.62 2.99 -6.75
CA PRO A 158 9.61 2.35 -5.89
C PRO A 158 11.01 2.90 -6.15
N VAL A 159 11.69 3.33 -5.09
CA VAL A 159 13.09 3.78 -5.15
C VAL A 159 14.02 2.64 -4.74
N MET A 160 15.01 2.35 -5.58
CA MET A 160 15.97 1.26 -5.35
C MET A 160 17.30 1.82 -4.82
N HIS A 161 17.84 1.18 -3.79
CA HIS A 161 19.22 1.42 -3.39
C HIS A 161 20.14 0.59 -4.27
N LEU A 162 21.08 1.27 -4.92
CA LEU A 162 21.99 0.68 -5.89
C LEU A 162 23.44 0.98 -5.49
N GLU A 163 24.27 -0.06 -5.48
CA GLU A 163 25.71 0.01 -5.22
C GLU A 163 26.45 -0.38 -6.50
N ILE A 164 27.39 0.45 -6.94
CA ILE A 164 28.16 0.23 -8.15
C ILE A 164 29.64 0.21 -7.77
N VAL A 165 30.34 -0.81 -8.25
CA VAL A 165 31.79 -0.90 -8.15
C VAL A 165 32.35 -0.79 -9.56
N VAL A 166 33.13 0.26 -9.82
CA VAL A 166 33.77 0.51 -11.11
C VAL A 166 35.22 0.94 -10.91
N PRO A 167 36.10 0.68 -11.89
CA PRO A 167 37.43 1.29 -11.94
C PRO A 167 37.36 2.82 -12.01
N GLU A 168 38.42 3.50 -11.55
CA GLU A 168 38.48 4.96 -11.49
C GLU A 168 38.41 5.62 -12.88
N GLU A 169 38.94 4.95 -13.90
CA GLU A 169 38.94 5.43 -15.29
C GLU A 169 37.54 5.70 -15.86
N VAL A 170 36.53 4.95 -15.39
CA VAL A 170 35.14 5.03 -15.87
C VAL A 170 34.20 5.67 -14.86
N LEU A 171 34.72 6.27 -13.79
CA LEU A 171 33.90 6.89 -12.76
C LEU A 171 33.02 8.02 -13.34
N THR A 172 33.62 8.94 -14.09
CA THR A 172 32.93 10.10 -14.68
C THR A 172 31.78 9.72 -15.63
N PRO A 173 31.96 8.84 -16.63
CA PRO A 173 30.86 8.45 -17.52
C PRO A 173 29.74 7.71 -16.78
N VAL A 174 30.07 6.91 -15.76
CA VAL A 174 29.08 6.20 -14.94
C VAL A 174 28.26 7.17 -14.11
N LEU A 175 28.88 8.17 -13.48
CA LEU A 175 28.18 9.22 -12.73
C LEU A 175 27.22 10.03 -13.62
N ALA A 176 27.62 10.29 -14.87
CA ALA A 176 26.77 10.96 -15.84
C ALA A 176 25.53 10.13 -16.22
N ASP A 177 25.68 8.81 -16.43
CA ASP A 177 24.55 7.92 -16.75
C ASP A 177 23.56 7.81 -15.57
N ILE A 178 24.07 7.71 -14.34
CA ILE A 178 23.25 7.65 -13.13
C ILE A 178 22.41 8.93 -12.96
N SER A 179 23.03 10.09 -13.14
CA SER A 179 22.35 11.39 -13.02
C SER A 179 21.23 11.55 -14.06
N ARG A 180 21.44 11.03 -15.28
CA ARG A 180 20.43 11.01 -16.35
C ARG A 180 19.19 10.20 -15.98
N ARG A 181 19.33 9.17 -15.14
CA ARG A 181 18.23 8.28 -14.70
C ARG A 181 17.46 8.80 -13.48
N ARG A 182 17.60 10.08 -13.13
CA ARG A 182 16.98 10.73 -11.95
C ARG A 182 17.42 10.11 -10.61
N ALA A 183 18.60 9.49 -10.57
CA ALA A 183 19.13 8.93 -9.33
C ALA A 183 19.82 10.02 -8.48
N ALA A 184 19.63 9.95 -7.17
CA ALA A 184 20.33 10.78 -6.20
C ALA A 184 21.57 10.05 -5.68
N ILE A 185 22.75 10.66 -5.82
CA ILE A 185 24.01 10.10 -5.34
C ILE A 185 24.14 10.41 -3.84
N SER A 186 24.13 9.38 -3.01
CA SER A 186 24.23 9.52 -1.55
C SER A 186 25.69 9.54 -1.05
N THR A 187 26.52 8.63 -1.54
CA THR A 187 27.92 8.50 -1.09
C THR A 187 28.79 7.97 -2.21
N VAL A 188 29.99 8.53 -2.35
CA VAL A 188 31.05 8.01 -3.22
C VAL A 188 32.24 7.71 -2.32
N ALA A 189 32.68 6.45 -2.30
CA ALA A 189 33.80 6.01 -1.48
C ALA A 189 34.85 5.32 -2.35
N LEU A 190 36.12 5.68 -2.16
CA LEU A 190 37.22 4.96 -2.77
C LEU A 190 37.43 3.65 -2.00
N ARG A 191 37.21 2.53 -2.68
CA ARG A 191 37.53 1.22 -2.12
C ARG A 191 39.04 1.01 -2.24
N ALA A 192 39.78 1.37 -1.19
CA ALA A 192 41.22 1.12 -1.13
C ALA A 192 41.47 -0.40 -1.14
N ASN A 193 41.96 -0.93 -2.27
CA ASN A 193 42.54 -2.26 -2.30
C ASN A 193 43.74 -2.25 -1.34
N ARG A 194 43.59 -2.89 -0.17
CA ARG A 194 44.74 -3.39 0.61
C ARG A 194 45.38 -4.54 -0.17
N CYS A 195 46.00 -4.24 -1.30
CA CYS A 195 47.09 -5.05 -1.81
C CYS A 195 48.35 -4.57 -1.10
N GLN A 196 48.54 -5.00 0.15
CA GLN A 196 49.87 -5.01 0.73
C GLN A 196 50.67 -6.06 -0.06
N SER A 197 51.40 -5.60 -1.07
CA SER A 197 52.54 -6.34 -1.57
C SER A 197 53.59 -6.35 -0.46
N THR A 198 53.53 -7.32 0.44
CA THR A 198 54.70 -7.71 1.23
C THR A 198 55.67 -8.41 0.29
N SER A 199 56.47 -7.62 -0.42
CA SER A 199 57.65 -8.07 -1.13
C SER A 199 58.87 -7.40 -0.52
N SER A 200 59.46 -8.08 0.47
CA SER A 200 60.87 -7.99 0.88
C SER A 200 61.15 -9.14 1.83
#